data_AF-A0A967NWS6-F1
#
_entry.id   AF-A0A967NWS6-F1
#
_cell.length_a   1.000
_cell.length_b   1.000
_cell.length_c   1.000
_cell.angle_alpha   90.00
_cell.angle_beta   90.00
_cell.angle_gamma   90.00
#
_symmetry.space_group_name_H-M   'P 1'
#
loop_
_entity.id
_entity.type
_entity.pdbx_description
1 polymer ?
#
loop_
_entity_poly.entity_id
_entity_poly.type
_entity_poly.pdbx_seq_one_letter_code
_entity_poly.pdbx_strand_id
1 'polypeptide(L)' 'MFKLHPQLARDTIVVGDFPLCRLLLMNDLNYPWFILVPRRAGVKEIFEMAKADQLQLLRESSHLSETMQKVFQADK' A
#
# COMPACT_ATOMS: atom_id res chain seq x y z
N MET A 1 -12.98 -13.25 -2.96
CA MET A 1 -12.51 -12.59 -1.72
C MET A 1 -11.04 -12.24 -1.90
N PHE A 2 -10.60 -11.05 -1.51
CA PHE A 2 -9.17 -10.68 -1.55
C PHE A 2 -8.39 -11.53 -0.53
N LYS A 3 -7.20 -12.01 -0.93
CA LYS A 3 -6.25 -12.70 -0.05
C LYS A 3 -4.87 -12.11 -0.31
N LEU A 4 -4.21 -11.65 0.76
CA LEU A 4 -2.85 -11.14 0.67
C LEU A 4 -1.92 -12.26 0.21
N HIS A 5 -1.00 -11.94 -0.71
CA HIS A 5 -0.05 -12.92 -1.22
C HIS A 5 0.82 -13.47 -0.07
N PRO A 6 1.05 -14.80 0.03
CA PRO A 6 1.77 -15.40 1.16
C PRO A 6 3.18 -14.86 1.38
N GLN A 7 3.86 -14.44 0.31
CA GLN A 7 5.19 -13.82 0.43
C GLN A 7 5.10 -12.46 1.12
N LEU A 8 4.21 -11.58 0.68
CA LEU A 8 3.98 -10.29 1.34
C LEU A 8 3.57 -10.47 2.81
N ALA A 9 2.73 -11.46 3.10
CA ALA A 9 2.31 -11.74 4.48
C ALA A 9 3.47 -12.21 5.39
N ARG A 10 4.55 -12.79 4.83
CA ARG A 10 5.75 -13.19 5.60
C ARG A 10 6.74 -12.04 5.77
N ASP A 11 6.90 -11.23 4.72
CA ASP A 11 7.96 -10.23 4.65
C ASP A 11 7.53 -8.86 5.21
N THR A 12 6.24 -8.70 5.53
CA THR A 12 5.68 -7.41 5.97
C THR A 12 4.83 -7.52 7.23
N ILE A 13 4.73 -6.40 7.93
CA ILE A 13 3.88 -6.20 9.11
C ILE A 13 2.64 -5.44 8.68
N VAL A 14 1.45 -5.89 9.08
CA VAL A 14 0.20 -5.16 8.81
C VAL A 14 0.12 -3.94 9.73
N VAL A 15 0.06 -2.74 9.13
CA VAL A 15 -0.05 -1.47 9.87
C VAL A 15 -1.51 -1.07 10.01
N GLY A 16 -2.32 -1.30 8.98
CA GLY A 16 -3.71 -0.91 8.97
C GLY A 16 -4.35 -1.07 7.60
N ASP A 17 -5.50 -0.44 7.43
CA ASP A 17 -6.31 -0.56 6.23
C ASP A 17 -6.88 0.82 5.85
N PHE A 18 -6.64 1.23 4.60
CA PHE A 18 -7.35 2.32 3.92
C PHE A 18 -8.68 1.80 3.35
N PRO A 19 -9.53 2.66 2.75
CA PRO A 19 -10.75 2.20 2.07
C PRO A 19 -10.48 1.12 1.01
N LEU A 20 -9.51 1.34 0.11
CA LEU A 20 -9.13 0.38 -0.93
C LEU A 20 -7.98 -0.54 -0.49
N CYS A 21 -6.88 0.05 0.00
CA CYS A 21 -5.64 -0.69 0.23
C CYS A 21 -5.47 -1.20 1.65
N ARG A 22 -4.81 -2.36 1.78
CA ARG A 22 -4.12 -2.74 3.01
C ARG A 22 -2.77 -2.05 3.06
N LEU A 23 -2.45 -1.42 4.20
CA LEU A 23 -1.16 -0.81 4.45
C LEU A 23 -0.25 -1.81 5.17
N LEU A 24 0.87 -2.10 4.54
CA LEU A 24 1.91 -2.99 5.05
C LEU A 24 3.20 -2.19 5.28
N LEU A 25 3.99 -2.57 6.27
CA LEU A 25 5.35 -2.10 6.50
C LEU A 25 6.29 -3.27 6.20
N MET A 26 7.24 -3.08 5.27
CA MET A 26 8.30 -4.05 5.04
C MET A 26 9.10 -4.27 6.32
N ASN A 27 9.32 -5.53 6.69
CA ASN A 27 10.10 -5.88 7.87
C ASN A 27 11.61 -5.82 7.57
N ASP A 28 12.06 -4.66 7.09
CA ASP A 28 13.45 -4.34 6.80
C ASP A 28 13.85 -3.12 7.63
N LEU A 29 14.92 -3.23 8.41
CA LEU A 29 15.37 -2.21 9.34
C LEU A 29 16.10 -1.03 8.66
N ASN A 30 16.42 -1.16 7.37
CA ASN A 30 17.22 -0.14 6.69
C ASN A 30 16.39 1.10 6.35
N TYR A 31 15.09 0.96 6.06
CA TYR A 31 14.22 2.06 5.62
C TYR A 31 12.76 1.85 6.02
N PRO A 32 12.01 2.93 6.34
CA PRO A 32 10.57 2.84 6.58
C PRO A 32 9.81 2.64 5.25
N TRP A 33 9.82 1.40 4.75
CA TRP A 33 9.21 1.05 3.46
C TRP A 33 7.78 0.54 3.62
N PHE A 34 6.81 1.39 3.26
CA PHE A 34 5.40 1.04 3.25
C PHE A 34 4.94 0.52 1.88
N ILE A 35 3.99 -0.40 1.89
CA ILE A 35 3.39 -1.01 0.70
C ILE A 35 1.87 -0.91 0.79
N LEU A 36 1.25 -0.34 -0.25
CA LEU A 36 -0.20 -0.32 -0.44
C LEU A 36 -0.61 -1.52 -1.30
N VAL A 37 -1.49 -2.37 -0.76
CA VAL A 37 -2.02 -3.53 -1.48
C VAL A 37 -3.52 -3.35 -1.71
N PRO A 38 -3.98 -3.03 -2.94
CA PRO A 38 -5.40 -2.91 -3.25
C PRO A 38 -6.14 -4.21 -2.93
N ARG A 39 -7.24 -4.12 -2.17
CA ARG A 39 -8.03 -5.29 -1.77
C ARG A 39 -9.02 -5.69 -2.86
N ARG A 40 -8.48 -6.02 -4.05
CA ARG A 40 -9.20 -6.50 -5.23
C ARG A 40 -8.68 -7.87 -5.62
N ALA A 41 -9.58 -8.80 -5.87
CA ALA A 41 -9.20 -10.17 -6.23
C ALA A 41 -8.87 -10.25 -7.73
N GLY A 42 -7.81 -10.99 -8.07
CA GLY A 42 -7.45 -11.29 -9.47
C GLY A 42 -6.78 -10.15 -10.23
N VAL A 43 -6.48 -9.03 -9.57
CA VAL A 43 -5.75 -7.89 -10.15
C VAL A 43 -4.26 -8.09 -9.95
N LYS A 44 -3.50 -7.91 -11.02
CA LYS A 44 -2.03 -7.90 -11.06
C LYS A 44 -1.50 -6.50 -11.36
N GLU A 45 -2.20 -5.75 -12.20
CA GLU A 45 -1.77 -4.44 -12.68
C GLU A 45 -2.80 -3.35 -12.38
N ILE A 46 -2.34 -2.12 -12.17
CA ILE A 46 -3.22 -0.98 -11.83
C ILE A 46 -4.30 -0.76 -12.90
N PHE A 47 -3.95 -0.95 -14.17
CA PHE A 47 -4.88 -0.72 -15.29
C PHE A 47 -6.03 -1.73 -15.36
N GLU A 48 -5.91 -2.89 -14.69
CA GLU A 48 -6.97 -3.92 -14.64
C GLU A 48 -8.08 -3.56 -13.64
N MET A 49 -7.82 -2.62 -12.73
CA MET A 49 -8.82 -2.13 -11.78
C MET A 49 -9.86 -1.21 -12.45
N ALA A 50 -11.04 -1.10 -11.85
CA ALA A 50 -12.01 -0.08 -12.24
C ALA A 50 -11.40 1.33 -12.09
N LYS A 51 -11.82 2.28 -12.94
CA LYS A 51 -11.29 3.65 -12.91
C LYS A 51 -11.45 4.34 -11.56
N ALA A 52 -12.54 4.06 -10.85
CA ALA A 52 -12.75 4.54 -9.49
C ALA A 52 -11.69 4.03 -8.50
N ASP A 53 -11.31 2.75 -8.61
CA ASP A 53 -10.27 2.14 -7.78
C ASP A 53 -8.87 2.66 -8.14
N GLN A 54 -8.59 2.90 -9.43
CA GLN A 54 -7.33 3.53 -9.86
C GLN A 54 -7.18 4.93 -9.24
N LEU A 55 -8.25 5.74 -9.26
CA LEU A 55 -8.27 7.06 -8.62
C LEU A 55 -8.15 6.97 -7.10
N GLN A 56 -8.81 5.98 -6.49
CA GLN A 56 -8.73 5.78 -5.04
C GLN A 56 -7.32 5.34 -4.61
N LEU A 57 -6.66 4.47 -5.37
CA LEU A 57 -5.28 4.10 -5.14
C LEU A 57 -4.36 5.32 -5.20
N LEU A 58 -4.55 6.21 -6.19
CA LEU A 58 -3.77 7.43 -6.30
C LEU A 58 -3.95 8.33 -5.09
N ARG A 59 -5.19 8.52 -4.62
CA ARG A 59 -5.49 9.32 -3.41
C ARG A 59 -4.81 8.76 -2.17
N GLU A 60 -4.89 7.44 -1.97
CA GLU A 60 -4.27 6.76 -0.83
C GLU A 60 -2.74 6.85 -0.89
N SER A 61 -2.16 6.68 -2.08
CA SER A 61 -0.72 6.83 -2.32
C SER A 61 -0.24 8.24 -1.98
N SER A 62 -0.89 9.29 -2.52
CA SER A 62 -0.54 10.68 -2.23
C SER A 62 -0.65 11.00 -0.74
N HIS A 63 -1.72 10.57 -0.08
CA HIS A 63 -1.90 10.80 1.35
C HIS A 63 -0.82 10.12 2.21
N LEU A 64 -0.46 8.88 1.87
CA LEU A 64 0.61 8.15 2.56
C LEU A 64 1.95 8.87 2.37
N SER A 65 2.29 9.28 1.13
CA SER A 65 3.55 9.97 0.83
C SER A 65 3.66 11.31 1.58
N GLU A 66 2.61 12.12 1.61
CA GLU A 66 2.59 13.37 2.39
C GLU A 66 2.78 13.11 3.90
N THR A 67 2.19 12.03 4.41
CA THR A 67 2.34 11.63 5.81
C THR A 67 3.77 11.17 6.11
N MET A 68 4.36 10.36 5.23
CA MET A 68 5.73 9.92 5.35
C MET A 68 6.72 11.09 5.33
N GLN A 69 6.52 12.07 4.44
CA GLN A 69 7.35 13.27 4.39
C GLN A 69 7.30 14.04 5.73
N LYS A 70 6.10 14.22 6.31
CA LYS A 70 5.93 14.93 7.58
C LYS A 70 6.54 14.19 8.77
N VAL A 71 6.41 12.86 8.80
CA VAL A 71 6.85 12.04 9.95
C VAL A 71 8.33 11.72 9.90
N PHE A 72 8.88 11.39 8.73
CA PHE A 72 10.26 10.94 8.56
C PHE A 72 11.18 12.00 7.97
N GLN A 73 10.66 13.18 7.61
CA GLN A 73 11.43 14.22 6.91
C GLN A 73 12.15 13.68 5.66
N ALA A 74 11.46 12.79 4.93
CA ALA A 74 12.03 12.17 3.75
C ALA A 74 12.44 13.23 2.73
N ASP A 75 13.71 13.16 2.29
CA ASP A 75 14.25 14.07 1.28
C ASP A 75 13.57 13.89 -0.08
N LYS A 76 13.17 12.66 -0.42
CA LYS A 76 12.49 12.26 -1.65
C LYS A 76 11.55 11.08 -1.43
#